data_AF-A0A967NWV4-F1
#
_entry.id   AF-A0A967NWV4-F1
#
_cell.length_a   1.000
_cell.length_b   1.000
_cell.length_c   1.000
_cell.angle_alpha   90.00
_cell.angle_beta   90.00
_cell.angle_gamma   90.00
#
_symmetry.space_group_name_H-M   'P 1'
#
loop_
_entity.id
_entity.type
_entity.pdbx_description
1 polymer ?
#
loop_
_entity_poly.entity_id
_entity_poly.type
_entity_poly.pdbx_seq_one_letter_code
_entity_poly.pdbx_strand_id
1 'polypeptide(L)' 'MISKELLEILACPKCKGPVTLTEKNNGLVCNSCKLLYEIRDDIPVMLIDEAKNLAEENPDQ' A
#
# COMPACT_ATOMS: atom_id res chain seq x y z
N MET A 1 14.37 -6.60 -17.37
CA MET A 1 14.51 -5.92 -16.06
C MET A 1 13.38 -4.92 -15.95
N ILE A 2 12.54 -5.02 -14.92
CA ILE A 2 11.51 -3.99 -14.66
C ILE A 2 12.24 -2.76 -14.10
N SER A 3 12.19 -1.65 -14.83
CA SER A 3 12.92 -0.41 -14.53
C SER A 3 12.39 0.26 -13.25
N LYS A 4 13.28 0.87 -12.45
CA LYS A 4 12.93 1.63 -11.24
C LYS A 4 11.86 2.70 -11.48
N GLU A 5 11.77 3.24 -12.70
CA GLU A 5 10.72 4.17 -13.13
C GLU A 5 9.30 3.59 -12.96
N LEU A 6 9.09 2.27 -13.09
CA LEU A 6 7.75 1.69 -12.94
C LEU A 6 7.26 1.71 -11.49
N LEU A 7 8.18 1.63 -10.52
CA LEU A 7 7.87 1.76 -9.09
C LEU A 7 7.57 3.21 -8.70
N GLU A 8 8.13 4.20 -9.41
CA GLU A 8 7.83 5.62 -9.23
C GLU A 8 6.44 6.02 -9.74
N ILE A 9 5.80 5.19 -10.57
CA ILE A 9 4.42 5.40 -11.07
C ILE A 9 3.38 5.04 -10.00
N LEU A 10 3.71 4.17 -9.05
CA LEU A 10 2.74 3.70 -8.07
C LEU A 10 2.42 4.81 -7.06
N ALA A 11 1.18 5.27 -7.13
CA ALA A 11 0.62 6.28 -6.24
C ALA A 11 -0.63 5.75 -5.55
N CYS A 12 -0.90 6.25 -4.35
CA CYS A 12 -2.10 5.90 -3.59
C CYS A 12 -3.36 6.19 -4.42
N PRO A 13 -4.28 5.24 -4.63
CA PRO A 13 -5.49 5.46 -5.44
C PRO A 13 -6.40 6.55 -4.86
N LYS A 14 -6.39 6.73 -3.53
CA LYS A 14 -7.23 7.70 -2.80
C LYS A 14 -6.73 9.14 -2.89
N CYS A 15 -5.46 9.38 -2.56
CA CYS A 15 -4.91 10.75 -2.47
C CYS A 15 -3.88 11.08 -3.56
N LYS A 16 -3.52 10.12 -4.41
CA LYS A 16 -2.45 10.23 -5.42
C LYS A 16 -1.05 10.55 -4.86
N GLY A 17 -0.87 10.44 -3.55
CA GLY A 17 0.42 10.58 -2.88
C GLY A 17 1.30 9.34 -2.99
N PRO A 18 2.54 9.41 -2.51
CA PRO A 18 3.48 8.29 -2.57
C PRO A 18 3.03 7.11 -1.72
N VAL A 19 3.40 5.91 -2.15
CA VAL A 19 3.27 4.67 -1.37
C VAL A 19 4.64 4.04 -1.17
N THR A 20 4.81 3.35 -0.05
CA THR A 20 6.05 2.66 0.30
C THR A 20 5.79 1.19 0.52
N LEU A 21 6.67 0.32 0.02
CA LEU A 21 6.60 -1.11 0.28
C LEU A 21 6.81 -1.40 1.77
N THR A 22 6.01 -2.30 2.33
CA THR A 22 6.18 -2.80 3.70
C THR A 22 7.52 -3.54 3.85
N GLU A 23 8.07 -3.63 5.05
CA GLU A 23 9.32 -4.38 5.32
C GLU A 23 9.24 -5.86 4.89
N LYS A 24 8.05 -6.46 4.97
CA LYS A 24 7.78 -7.85 4.56
C LYS A 24 7.53 -8.00 3.05
N ASN A 25 7.60 -6.92 2.28
CA ASN A 25 7.31 -6.88 0.84
C ASN A 25 5.93 -7.44 0.46
N ASN A 26 4.95 -7.40 1.36
CA ASN A 26 3.62 -7.98 1.17
C ASN A 26 2.51 -6.93 1.07
N GLY A 27 2.85 -5.64 1.02
CA GLY A 27 1.89 -4.56 0.87
C GLY A 27 2.53 -3.21 0.59
N LEU A 28 1.69 -2.25 0.20
CA LEU A 28 2.04 -0.86 -0.04
C LEU A 28 1.32 0.03 0.97
N VAL A 29 2.08 0.84 1.69
CA VAL A 29 1.58 1.76 2.71
C VAL A 29 1.50 3.16 2.17
N CYS A 30 0.36 3.82 2.35
CA CYS A 30 0.21 5.26 2.20
C CYS A 30 0.22 5.94 3.57
N ASN A 31 1.31 6.62 3.91
CA ASN A 31 1.45 7.31 5.21
C ASN A 31 0.46 8.47 5.40
N SER A 32 0.07 9.14 4.31
CA SER A 32 -0.89 10.26 4.35
C SER A 32 -2.33 9.80 4.60
N CYS A 33 -2.74 8.69 3.97
CA CYS A 33 -4.09 8.14 4.16
C CYS A 33 -4.19 7.15 5.32
N LYS A 34 -3.05 6.71 5.89
CA LYS A 34 -2.97 5.61 6.86
C LYS A 34 -3.63 4.33 6.34
N LEU A 35 -3.36 4.02 5.07
CA LEU A 35 -3.91 2.84 4.40
C LEU A 35 -2.79 1.87 4.01
N LEU A 36 -3.07 0.58 4.15
CA LEU A 36 -2.27 -0.54 3.67
C LEU A 36 -3.03 -1.25 2.55
N TYR A 37 -2.40 -1.31 1.37
CA TYR A 37 -2.85 -2.09 0.22
C TYR A 37 -2.06 -3.40 0.19
N GLU A 38 -2.71 -4.55 0.34
CA GLU A 38 -2.03 -5.85 0.33
C GLU A 38 -1.56 -6.23 -1.07
N ILE A 39 -0.51 -7.06 -1.14
CA ILE A 39 -0.07 -7.72 -2.37
C ILE A 39 -0.52 -9.18 -2.28
N ARG A 40 -1.32 -9.64 -3.24
CA ARG A 40 -1.81 -11.02 -3.35
C ARG A 40 -1.42 -11.57 -4.72
N ASP A 41 -0.81 -12.75 -4.76
CA ASP A 41 -0.31 -13.37 -5.99
C ASP A 41 0.61 -12.42 -6.80
N ASP A 42 1.50 -11.71 -6.10
CA ASP A 42 2.39 -10.68 -6.66
C ASP A 42 1.68 -9.46 -7.31
N ILE A 43 0.36 -9.32 -7.12
CA ILE A 43 -0.46 -8.21 -7.61
C ILE A 43 -0.88 -7.30 -6.44
N PRO A 44 -0.53 -6.00 -6.46
CA PRO A 44 -1.02 -5.04 -5.47
C PRO A 44 -2.54 -4.81 -5.59
N VAL A 45 -3.28 -5.09 -4.53
CA VAL A 45 -4.72 -4.81 -4.43
C VAL A 45 -4.92 -3.34 -4.05
N MET A 46 -4.79 -2.45 -5.04
CA MET A 46 -4.95 -0.99 -4.88
C MET A 46 -6.43 -0.55 -4.95
N LEU A 47 -7.30 -1.25 -4.24
CA LEU A 47 -8.72 -0.90 -4.09
C LEU A 47 -8.93 -0.22 -2.74
N ILE A 48 -9.55 0.96 -2.76
CA ILE A 48 -9.74 1.78 -1.55
C ILE A 48 -10.61 1.05 -0.52
N ASP A 49 -11.63 0.31 -0.98
CA ASP A 49 -12.57 -0.40 -0.13
C ASP A 49 -11.97 -1.68 0.50
N GLU A 50 -10.90 -2.21 -0.08
CA GLU A 50 -10.16 -3.36 0.48
C GLU A 50 -8.93 -2.94 1.31
N ALA A 51 -8.60 -1.66 1.32
CA ALA A 51 -7.43 -1.15 2.03
C ALA A 51 -7.62 -1.22 3.54
N LYS A 52 -6.60 -1.70 4.25
CA LYS A 52 -6.61 -1.77 5.72
C LYS A 52 -6.21 -0.43 6.32
N ASN A 53 -6.95 0.03 7.32
CA ASN A 53 -6.65 1.26 8.04
C ASN A 53 -5.60 1.02 9.14
N LEU A 54 -4.44 1.64 9.01
CA LEU A 54 -3.33 1.53 9.95
C LEU A 54 -3.57 2.32 11.25
N ALA A 55 -4.54 3.24 11.28
CA ALA A 55 -4.93 3.94 12.50
C ALA A 55 -5.89 3.13 13.37
N GLU A 56 -6.48 2.07 12.83
CA GLU A 56 -7.41 1.17 13.54
C GLU A 56 -6.73 -0.14 13.99
N GLU A 57 -5.41 -0.25 13.85
CA GLU A 57 -4.63 -1.32 14.49
C GLU A 57 -4.18 -0.84 15.88
N ASN A 58 -4.95 -1.20 16.92
CA ASN A 58 -4.57 -1.53 18.31
C ASN A 58 -5.83 -1.50 19.22
N PRO A 59 -5.98 -2.33 20.29
CA PRO A 59 -5.04 -3.29 20.90
C PRO A 59 -5.75 -4.52 21.55
N ASP A 60 -6.13 -5.56 20.80
CA ASP A 60 -6.66 -6.81 21.42
C ASP A 60 -6.17 -8.05 20.66
N GLN A 61 -4.89 -8.37 20.85
CA GLN A 61 -4.44 -9.76 20.85
C GLN A 61 -3.87 -10.10 22.22
#